data_AF-A0A9J6FDW6-F1
#
_entry.id   AF-A0A9J6FDW6-F1
#
_cell.length_a   1.000
_cell.length_b   1.000
_cell.length_c   1.000
_cell.angle_alpha   90.00
_cell.angle_beta   90.00
_cell.angle_gamma   90.00
#
_symmetry.space_group_name_H-M   'P 1'
#
loop_
_entity.id
_entity.type
_entity.pdbx_description
1 polymer ?
#
loop_
_entity_poly.entity_id
_entity_poly.type
_entity_poly.pdbx_seq_one_letter_code
_entity_poly.pdbx_strand_id
1 'polypeptide(L)'
;MFRKARRSRCPKDLADAMDIQRDVKKRIRVAHRAFTEDIAARVLKEPKLFWAFVYSQRKQALHPSFSVAGDLLSCPSDIAEAFNKQFAAVWTSSCSANPLAPSSTTTDAPHAATTGQPTSILSSITITTDDVLEAVSQLRPFQNPGPDGIHPLVLKTTAPFMAPALCQMFQRILDSGVTPRLWENGPCHTSTQTTWRSR
;
A
#
# COMPACT_ATOMS: atom_id res chain seq x y z
N MET A 1 -3.88 -47.65 14.42
CA MET A 1 -2.56 -48.27 14.66
C MET A 1 -2.03 -48.03 16.07
N PHE A 2 -1.66 -46.80 16.47
CA PHE A 2 -1.16 -46.54 17.85
C PHE A 2 -2.10 -46.97 18.98
N ARG A 3 -3.43 -46.89 18.77
CA ARG A 3 -4.42 -47.41 19.73
C ARG A 3 -4.37 -48.95 19.88
N LYS A 4 -4.01 -49.68 18.82
CA LYS A 4 -3.83 -51.15 18.83
C LYS A 4 -2.54 -51.51 19.55
N ALA A 5 -1.42 -50.86 19.21
CA ALA A 5 -0.13 -51.03 19.90
C ALA A 5 -0.21 -50.72 21.41
N ARG A 6 -0.99 -49.69 21.79
CA ARG A 6 -1.22 -49.34 23.20
C ARG A 6 -2.05 -50.39 23.95
N ARG A 7 -2.94 -51.10 23.27
CA ARG A 7 -3.77 -52.18 23.85
C ARG A 7 -3.00 -53.50 23.97
N SER A 8 -2.17 -53.83 22.98
CA SER A 8 -1.42 -55.09 22.96
C SER A 8 -0.15 -55.07 23.83
N ARG A 9 0.37 -53.89 24.21
CA ARG A 9 1.64 -53.71 24.96
C ARG A 9 2.82 -54.47 24.35
N CYS A 10 2.75 -54.77 23.06
CA CYS A 10 3.76 -55.51 22.34
C CYS A 10 4.77 -54.51 21.70
N PRO A 11 6.09 -54.69 21.90
CA PRO A 11 7.10 -53.81 21.31
C PRO A 11 7.08 -53.84 19.78
N LYS A 12 6.71 -54.98 19.17
CA LYS A 12 6.60 -55.14 17.72
C LYS A 12 5.48 -54.29 17.12
N ASP A 13 4.28 -54.30 17.74
CA ASP A 13 3.15 -53.48 17.28
C ASP A 13 3.44 -51.97 17.38
N LEU A 14 4.23 -51.57 18.38
CA LEU A 14 4.68 -50.18 18.53
C LEU A 14 5.67 -49.80 17.42
N ALA A 15 6.63 -50.67 17.12
CA ALA A 15 7.59 -50.49 16.03
C ALA A 15 6.88 -50.35 14.67
N ASP A 16 5.95 -51.26 14.37
CA ASP A 16 5.12 -51.22 13.15
C ASP A 16 4.33 -49.90 13.05
N ALA A 17 3.74 -49.44 14.16
CA ALA A 17 3.02 -48.17 14.18
C ALA A 17 3.96 -46.95 13.95
N MET A 18 5.18 -46.99 14.48
CA MET A 18 6.20 -45.96 14.24
C MET A 18 6.73 -45.97 12.80
N ASP A 19 6.92 -47.14 12.19
CA ASP A 19 7.31 -47.28 10.78
C ASP A 19 6.24 -46.68 9.87
N ILE A 20 4.96 -47.01 10.10
CA ILE A 20 3.84 -46.42 9.35
C ILE A 20 3.80 -44.90 9.55
N GLN A 21 4.02 -44.41 10.77
CA GLN A 21 4.04 -42.96 11.02
C GLN A 21 5.20 -42.27 10.27
N ARG A 22 6.38 -42.89 10.24
CA ARG A 22 7.53 -42.40 9.48
C ARG A 22 7.23 -42.36 7.99
N ASP A 23 6.61 -43.42 7.46
CA ASP A 23 6.23 -43.49 6.05
C ASP A 23 5.20 -42.42 5.67
N VAL A 24 4.12 -42.28 6.46
CA VAL A 24 3.10 -41.23 6.24
C VAL A 24 3.74 -39.83 6.26
N LYS A 25 4.58 -39.54 7.26
CA LYS A 25 5.30 -38.25 7.33
C LYS A 25 6.20 -38.03 6.12
N LYS A 26 6.90 -39.06 5.66
CA LYS A 26 7.74 -39.00 4.45
C LYS A 26 6.90 -38.68 3.22
N ARG A 27 5.78 -39.39 3.03
CA ARG A 27 4.86 -39.18 1.90
C ARG A 27 4.25 -37.77 1.90
N ILE A 28 3.84 -37.27 3.07
CA ILE A 28 3.34 -35.88 3.21
C ILE A 28 4.41 -34.86 2.78
N ARG A 29 5.65 -35.01 3.26
CA ARG A 29 6.74 -34.09 2.89
C ARG A 29 7.04 -34.13 1.40
N VAL A 30 7.09 -35.32 0.79
CA VAL A 30 7.33 -35.49 -0.64
C VAL A 30 6.19 -34.86 -1.46
N ALA A 31 4.93 -35.13 -1.11
CA ALA A 31 3.78 -34.56 -1.79
C ALA A 31 3.73 -33.03 -1.66
N HIS A 32 4.00 -32.50 -0.47
CA HIS A 32 4.05 -31.05 -0.25
C HIS A 32 5.17 -30.40 -1.07
N ARG A 33 6.37 -31.01 -1.11
CA ARG A 33 7.48 -30.52 -1.92
C ARG A 33 7.11 -30.47 -3.41
N ALA A 34 6.56 -31.56 -3.94
CA ALA A 34 6.14 -31.62 -5.34
C ALA A 34 5.08 -30.55 -5.67
N PHE A 35 4.10 -30.35 -4.78
CA PHE A 35 3.11 -29.29 -4.91
C PHE A 35 3.73 -27.88 -4.91
N THR A 36 4.70 -27.61 -4.03
CA THR A 36 5.39 -26.31 -4.00
C THR A 36 6.27 -26.08 -5.23
N GLU A 37 6.91 -27.12 -5.75
CA GLU A 37 7.70 -27.08 -6.98
C GLU A 37 6.80 -26.82 -8.20
N ASP A 38 5.60 -27.42 -8.27
CA ASP A 38 4.61 -27.14 -9.34
C ASP A 38 4.16 -25.68 -9.34
N ILE A 39 3.82 -25.12 -8.17
CA ILE A 39 3.43 -23.71 -8.05
C ILE A 39 4.57 -22.79 -8.49
N ALA A 40 5.80 -23.10 -8.11
CA ALA A 40 6.97 -22.31 -8.49
C ALA A 40 7.23 -22.37 -10.00
N ALA A 41 7.13 -23.55 -10.62
CA ALA A 41 7.30 -23.73 -12.06
C ALA A 41 6.25 -22.95 -12.87
N ARG A 42 5.04 -22.81 -12.33
CA ARG A 42 3.92 -22.12 -12.99
C ARG A 42 3.88 -20.61 -12.72
N VAL A 43 4.84 -20.05 -11.98
CA VAL A 43 4.76 -18.64 -11.53
C VAL A 43 4.62 -17.62 -12.66
N LEU A 44 5.32 -17.85 -13.79
CA LEU A 44 5.26 -16.97 -14.95
C LEU A 44 3.95 -17.10 -15.72
N LYS A 45 3.35 -18.30 -15.73
CA LYS A 45 2.10 -18.60 -16.44
C LYS A 45 0.87 -18.21 -15.61
N GLU A 46 0.93 -18.41 -14.30
CA GLU A 46 -0.19 -18.28 -13.37
C GLU A 46 0.23 -17.57 -12.07
N PRO A 47 0.56 -16.26 -12.13
CA PRO A 47 1.07 -15.52 -10.97
C PRO A 47 0.07 -15.47 -9.81
N LYS A 48 -1.25 -15.55 -10.09
CA LYS A 48 -2.30 -15.56 -9.06
C LYS A 48 -2.21 -16.78 -8.14
N LEU A 49 -1.88 -17.97 -8.67
CA LEU A 49 -1.75 -19.18 -7.86
C LEU A 49 -0.54 -19.10 -6.93
N PHE A 50 0.58 -18.59 -7.43
CA PHE A 50 1.77 -18.35 -6.63
C PHE A 50 1.48 -17.40 -5.47
N TRP A 51 0.88 -16.24 -5.76
CA TRP A 51 0.55 -15.27 -4.73
C TRP A 51 -0.49 -15.81 -3.74
N ALA A 52 -1.50 -16.56 -4.19
CA ALA A 52 -2.45 -17.23 -3.30
C ALA A 52 -1.76 -18.20 -2.33
N PHE A 53 -0.78 -18.98 -2.81
CA PHE A 53 0.04 -19.84 -1.96
C PHE A 53 0.92 -19.04 -1.00
N VAL A 54 1.59 -17.98 -1.45
CA VAL A 54 2.40 -17.12 -0.58
C VAL A 54 1.54 -16.48 0.52
N TYR A 55 0.34 -16.01 0.17
CA TYR A 55 -0.58 -15.42 1.14
C TYR A 55 -1.13 -16.44 2.14
N SER A 56 -1.36 -17.70 1.74
CA SER A 56 -1.81 -18.74 2.69
C SER A 56 -0.73 -19.14 3.70
N GLN A 57 0.56 -19.00 3.34
CA GLN A 57 1.68 -19.27 4.24
C GLN A 57 1.99 -18.10 5.19
N ARG A 58 1.66 -16.88 4.78
CA ARG A 58 1.74 -15.72 5.64
C ARG A 58 0.59 -15.81 6.65
N LYS A 59 0.92 -16.11 7.92
CA LYS A 59 0.02 -15.75 9.02
C LYS A 59 -0.17 -14.24 8.90
N GLN A 60 -1.38 -13.79 8.53
CA GLN A 60 -1.68 -12.37 8.46
C GLN A 60 -1.26 -11.76 9.80
N ALA A 61 -0.21 -10.95 9.79
CA ALA A 61 0.00 -10.01 10.88
C ALA A 61 -1.23 -9.12 10.82
N LEU A 62 -2.14 -9.27 11.79
CA LEU A 62 -3.44 -8.60 11.75
C LEU A 62 -3.27 -7.08 11.57
N HIS A 63 -2.14 -6.51 11.98
CA HIS A 63 -1.78 -5.12 11.74
C HIS A 63 -0.26 -4.97 11.53
N PRO A 64 0.17 -4.04 10.66
CA PRO A 64 1.56 -3.58 10.67
C PRO A 64 1.89 -3.02 12.06
N SER A 65 3.04 -3.43 12.61
CA SER A 65 3.60 -2.86 13.84
C SER A 65 4.44 -1.63 13.49
N PHE A 66 4.19 -0.51 14.15
CA PHE A 66 4.98 0.71 13.97
C PHE A 66 5.86 0.92 15.19
N SER A 67 7.11 1.32 14.99
CA SER A 67 8.00 1.68 16.10
C SER A 67 8.79 2.94 15.80
N VAL A 68 9.08 3.71 16.85
CA VAL A 68 9.92 4.91 16.80
C VAL A 68 10.99 4.74 17.88
N ALA A 69 12.27 4.82 17.49
CA ALA A 69 13.42 4.66 18.40
C ALA A 69 13.42 3.36 19.25
N GLY A 70 12.73 2.31 18.80
CA GLY A 70 12.62 1.03 19.51
C GLY A 70 11.32 0.85 20.30
N ASP A 71 10.52 1.90 20.47
CA ASP A 71 9.24 1.83 21.18
C ASP A 71 8.11 1.48 20.21
N LEU A 72 7.32 0.46 20.56
CA LEU A 72 6.19 -0.01 19.75
C LEU A 72 4.97 0.89 19.93
N LEU A 73 4.48 1.45 18.83
CA LEU A 73 3.27 2.26 18.78
C LEU A 73 2.06 1.37 18.51
N SER A 74 1.08 1.40 19.41
CA SER A 74 -0.18 0.64 19.29
C SER A 74 -1.41 1.54 19.10
N CYS A 75 -1.34 2.80 19.51
CA CYS A 75 -2.43 3.76 19.41
C CYS A 75 -2.42 4.45 18.02
N PRO A 76 -3.57 4.53 17.32
CA PRO A 76 -3.66 5.18 16.00
C PRO A 76 -3.23 6.65 15.98
N SER A 77 -3.48 7.40 17.07
CA SER A 77 -3.05 8.79 17.23
C SER A 77 -1.53 8.94 17.18
N ASP A 78 -0.85 8.08 17.93
CA ASP A 78 0.60 8.16 18.13
C ASP A 78 1.32 7.74 16.84
N ILE A 79 0.74 6.77 16.12
CA ILE A 79 1.18 6.37 14.78
C ILE A 79 1.06 7.56 13.81
N ALA A 80 -0.09 8.23 13.77
CA ALA A 80 -0.30 9.39 12.90
C ALA A 80 0.65 10.55 13.24
N GLU A 81 0.85 10.83 14.53
CA GLU A 81 1.78 11.87 14.98
C GLU A 81 3.23 11.52 14.62
N ALA A 82 3.65 10.26 14.78
CA ALA A 82 4.97 9.80 14.38
C ALA A 82 5.21 9.97 12.87
N PHE A 83 4.22 9.62 12.04
CA PHE A 83 4.29 9.88 10.60
C PHE A 83 4.40 11.39 10.31
N ASN A 84 3.54 12.21 10.92
CA ASN A 84 3.57 13.66 10.72
C ASN A 84 4.93 14.27 11.07
N LYS A 85 5.53 13.87 12.20
CA LYS A 85 6.87 14.32 12.61
C LYS A 85 7.93 13.92 11.58
N GLN A 86 7.89 12.67 11.11
CA GLN A 86 8.85 12.19 10.13
C GLN A 86 8.72 12.92 8.78
N PHE A 87 7.50 13.10 8.29
CA PHE A 87 7.25 13.85 7.06
C PHE A 87 7.66 15.31 7.19
N ALA A 88 7.28 15.98 8.29
CA ALA A 88 7.66 17.36 8.53
C ALA A 88 9.18 17.54 8.60
N ALA A 89 9.89 16.62 9.27
CA ALA A 89 11.34 16.66 9.36
C ALA A 89 12.00 16.54 7.97
N VAL A 90 11.58 15.56 7.16
CA VAL A 90 12.13 15.36 5.81
C VAL A 90 11.83 16.55 4.89
N TRP A 91 10.61 17.08 4.93
CA TRP A 91 10.19 18.18 4.05
C TRP A 91 10.75 19.55 4.45
N THR A 92 10.95 19.77 5.75
CA THR A 92 11.50 21.05 6.26
C THR A 92 13.02 21.10 6.11
N SER A 93 13.69 19.94 6.17
CA SER A 93 15.16 19.86 6.01
C SER A 93 15.65 20.33 4.63
N SER A 94 14.81 20.31 3.60
CA SER A 94 15.15 20.81 2.26
C SER A 94 14.94 22.32 2.08
N CYS A 95 14.33 23.02 3.05
CA CYS A 95 14.01 24.45 2.93
C CYS A 95 14.77 25.36 3.90
N SER A 96 15.65 24.81 4.74
CA SER A 96 16.44 25.60 5.70
C SER A 96 17.91 25.19 5.67
N ALA A 97 18.65 25.74 4.70
CA ALA A 97 20.03 26.19 4.87
C ALA A 97 20.61 26.70 3.53
N ASN A 98 21.09 27.95 3.51
CA ASN A 98 22.15 28.39 2.61
C ASN A 98 23.50 28.31 3.38
N PRO A 99 24.68 28.46 2.75
CA PRO A 99 25.54 27.38 2.29
C PRO A 99 26.87 27.33 3.07
N LEU A 100 27.29 26.16 3.55
CA LEU A 100 28.66 25.95 4.01
C LEU A 100 29.19 24.58 3.53
N ALA A 101 30.02 24.69 2.49
CA ALA A 101 31.08 23.80 2.01
C ALA A 101 30.78 22.31 1.71
N PRO A 102 31.20 21.82 0.52
CA PRO A 102 31.01 20.44 0.09
C PRO A 102 32.10 19.53 0.66
N SER A 103 31.72 18.32 1.10
CA SER A 103 32.64 17.18 1.13
C SER A 103 32.26 16.24 -0.01
N SER A 104 33.15 16.22 -0.99
CA SER A 104 33.07 15.58 -2.28
C SER A 104 32.92 14.06 -2.20
N THR A 105 32.02 13.47 -3.00
CA THR A 105 32.38 12.34 -3.88
C THR A 105 31.42 12.24 -5.08
N THR A 106 31.89 12.73 -6.24
CA THR A 106 31.66 12.26 -7.62
C THR A 106 30.25 11.87 -8.10
N THR A 107 29.68 12.65 -9.03
CA THR A 107 29.68 12.34 -10.48
C THR A 107 29.12 13.55 -11.25
N ASP A 108 29.78 13.88 -12.36
CA ASP A 108 29.69 15.11 -13.15
C ASP A 108 28.32 15.42 -13.80
N ALA A 109 27.85 16.65 -13.60
CA ALA A 109 27.05 17.39 -14.59
C ALA A 109 27.29 18.90 -14.38
N PRO A 110 27.65 19.68 -15.42
CA PRO A 110 27.96 21.09 -15.24
C PRO A 110 26.68 21.91 -15.16
N HIS A 111 26.20 22.21 -13.96
CA HIS A 111 25.21 23.27 -13.78
C HIS A 111 25.90 24.62 -13.69
N ALA A 112 25.83 25.37 -14.79
CA ALA A 112 26.16 26.78 -14.83
C ALA A 112 25.32 27.52 -13.79
N ALA A 113 25.99 28.08 -12.79
CA ALA A 113 25.40 28.96 -11.81
C ALA A 113 24.89 30.23 -12.51
N THR A 114 23.57 30.32 -12.69
CA THR A 114 22.93 31.61 -12.97
C THR A 114 22.45 32.17 -11.64
N THR A 115 23.14 33.21 -11.17
CA THR A 115 22.68 34.15 -10.15
C THR A 115 21.38 34.78 -10.64
N GLY A 116 20.25 34.16 -10.33
CA GLY A 116 18.92 34.70 -10.56
C GLY A 116 18.16 34.73 -9.24
N GLN A 117 17.55 35.88 -8.93
CA GLN A 117 16.51 36.01 -7.90
C GLN A 117 15.51 34.85 -7.98
N PRO A 118 14.82 34.46 -6.90
CA PRO A 118 13.72 33.51 -6.98
C PRO A 118 12.52 34.17 -7.68
N THR A 119 12.61 34.34 -9.00
CA THR A 119 11.50 34.73 -9.87
C THR A 119 10.98 33.48 -10.55
N SER A 120 10.55 32.50 -9.75
CA SER A 120 9.59 31.52 -10.26
C SER A 120 8.22 31.97 -9.77
N ILE A 121 7.72 33.05 -10.39
CA ILE A 121 6.29 33.28 -10.41
C ILE A 121 5.74 32.06 -11.15
N LEU A 122 4.94 31.22 -10.48
CA LEU A 122 4.24 30.13 -11.15
C LEU A 122 3.51 30.74 -12.35
N SER A 123 3.88 30.33 -13.55
CA SER A 123 3.20 30.74 -14.77
C SER A 123 1.72 30.39 -14.65
N SER A 124 0.84 31.21 -15.22
CA SER A 124 -0.60 30.96 -15.27
C SER A 124 -0.87 29.54 -15.79
N ILE A 125 -1.33 28.64 -14.90
CA ILE A 125 -1.72 27.28 -15.27
C ILE A 125 -3.14 27.34 -15.82
N THR A 126 -3.32 26.90 -17.05
CA THR A 126 -4.64 26.80 -17.69
C THR A 126 -5.00 25.32 -17.81
N ILE A 127 -6.11 24.91 -17.20
CA ILE A 127 -6.66 23.56 -17.31
C ILE A 127 -7.66 23.54 -18.45
N THR A 128 -7.48 22.63 -19.40
CA THR A 128 -8.43 22.38 -20.48
C THR A 128 -9.35 21.20 -20.14
N THR A 129 -10.43 21.05 -20.91
CA THR A 129 -11.32 19.89 -20.78
C THR A 129 -10.62 18.58 -21.12
N ASP A 130 -9.67 18.61 -22.07
CA ASP A 130 -8.92 17.44 -22.49
C ASP A 130 -7.98 16.97 -21.38
N ASP A 131 -7.35 17.89 -20.64
CA ASP A 131 -6.52 17.55 -19.47
C ASP A 131 -7.34 16.79 -18.41
N VAL A 132 -8.58 17.22 -18.18
CA VAL A 132 -9.49 16.57 -17.24
C VAL A 132 -9.92 15.19 -17.73
N LEU A 133 -10.23 15.05 -19.03
CA LEU A 133 -10.57 13.76 -19.62
C LEU A 133 -9.40 12.79 -19.55
N GLU A 134 -8.18 13.25 -19.84
CA GLU A 134 -6.96 12.45 -19.72
C GLU A 134 -6.76 12.00 -18.27
N ALA A 135 -6.86 12.91 -17.30
CA ALA A 135 -6.72 12.59 -15.88
C ALA A 135 -7.76 11.54 -15.43
N VAL A 136 -9.02 11.69 -15.82
CA VAL A 136 -10.09 10.72 -15.50
C VAL A 136 -9.83 9.36 -16.18
N SER A 137 -9.25 9.35 -17.38
CA SER A 137 -8.92 8.11 -18.08
C SER A 137 -7.89 7.25 -17.34
N GLN A 138 -7.01 7.88 -16.55
CA GLN A 138 -5.96 7.22 -15.78
C GLN A 138 -6.47 6.59 -14.47
N LEU A 139 -7.68 6.93 -14.02
CA LEU A 139 -8.28 6.35 -12.81
C LEU A 139 -8.43 4.83 -12.93
N ARG A 140 -8.13 4.08 -11.87
CA ARG A 140 -8.40 2.63 -11.89
C ARG A 140 -9.89 2.39 -11.62
N PRO A 141 -10.62 1.72 -12.53
CA PRO A 141 -12.09 1.64 -12.44
C PRO A 141 -12.60 0.87 -11.21
N PHE A 142 -11.78 0.00 -10.61
CA PHE A 142 -12.16 -0.84 -9.47
C PHE A 142 -11.50 -0.41 -8.15
N GLN A 143 -11.10 0.86 -8.04
CA GLN A 143 -10.69 1.43 -6.76
C GLN A 143 -11.89 1.76 -5.89
N ASN A 144 -11.68 1.77 -4.57
CA ASN A 144 -12.71 2.16 -3.62
C ASN A 144 -13.12 3.63 -3.86
N PRO A 145 -14.41 3.98 -3.67
CA PRO A 145 -14.88 5.36 -3.72
C PRO A 145 -14.12 6.25 -2.72
N GLY A 146 -13.98 7.52 -3.08
CA GLY A 146 -13.45 8.54 -2.19
C GLY A 146 -14.43 8.89 -1.05
N PRO A 147 -14.11 9.91 -0.24
CA PRO A 147 -15.02 10.44 0.78
C PRO A 147 -16.31 11.04 0.21
N ASP A 148 -16.34 11.31 -1.10
CA ASP A 148 -17.52 11.73 -1.86
C ASP A 148 -18.48 10.57 -2.17
N GLY A 149 -18.06 9.31 -1.96
CA GLY A 149 -18.85 8.12 -2.28
C GLY A 149 -18.98 7.83 -3.78
N ILE A 150 -18.30 8.58 -4.65
CA ILE A 150 -18.41 8.41 -6.09
C ILE A 150 -17.40 7.35 -6.55
N HIS A 151 -17.91 6.28 -7.15
CA HIS A 151 -17.06 5.20 -7.64
C HIS A 151 -16.28 5.65 -8.91
N PRO A 152 -14.98 5.34 -9.05
CA PRO A 152 -14.18 5.76 -10.21
C PRO A 152 -14.76 5.33 -11.56
N LEU A 153 -15.45 4.18 -11.60
CA LEU A 153 -16.17 3.72 -12.79
C LEU A 153 -17.24 4.73 -13.25
N VAL A 154 -17.98 5.31 -12.32
CA VAL A 154 -19.03 6.30 -12.63
C VAL A 154 -18.38 7.51 -13.28
N LEU A 155 -17.33 8.07 -12.65
CA LEU A 155 -16.57 9.20 -13.19
C LEU A 155 -16.04 8.92 -14.60
N LYS A 156 -15.54 7.71 -14.86
CA LYS A 156 -15.08 7.32 -16.20
C LYS A 156 -16.22 7.28 -17.22
N THR A 157 -17.38 6.73 -16.85
CA THR A 157 -18.53 6.64 -17.75
C THR A 157 -19.17 8.01 -18.02
N THR A 158 -19.13 8.93 -17.06
CA THR A 158 -19.74 10.26 -17.17
C THR A 158 -18.73 11.35 -17.51
N ALA A 159 -17.46 11.01 -17.73
CA ALA A 159 -16.36 11.95 -17.97
C ALA A 159 -16.67 12.98 -19.07
N PRO A 160 -17.22 12.61 -20.25
CA PRO A 160 -17.50 13.58 -21.32
C PRO A 160 -18.48 14.68 -20.90
N PHE A 161 -19.40 14.37 -19.99
CA PHE A 161 -20.41 15.32 -19.49
C PHE A 161 -19.91 16.14 -18.31
N MET A 162 -19.07 15.55 -17.46
CA MET A 162 -18.56 16.19 -16.23
C MET A 162 -17.30 17.03 -16.47
N ALA A 163 -16.48 16.70 -17.47
CA ALA A 163 -15.20 17.34 -17.71
C ALA A 163 -15.28 18.88 -17.84
N PRO A 164 -16.26 19.49 -18.52
CA PRO A 164 -16.38 20.95 -18.58
C PRO A 164 -16.61 21.59 -17.20
N ALA A 165 -17.45 20.98 -16.37
CA ALA A 165 -17.75 21.50 -15.03
C ALA A 165 -16.54 21.35 -14.09
N LEU A 166 -15.85 20.20 -14.16
CA LEU A 166 -14.65 19.93 -13.38
C LEU A 166 -13.50 20.87 -13.78
N CYS A 167 -13.30 21.10 -15.08
CA CYS A 167 -12.31 22.04 -15.60
C CYS A 167 -12.52 23.45 -15.02
N GLN A 168 -13.74 23.99 -15.08
CA GLN A 168 -14.04 25.30 -14.50
C GLN A 168 -13.82 25.35 -12.98
N MET A 169 -14.21 24.29 -12.27
CA MET A 169 -14.01 24.19 -10.83
C MET A 169 -12.52 24.22 -10.47
N PHE A 170 -11.70 23.38 -11.12
CA PHE A 170 -10.27 23.32 -10.84
C PHE A 170 -9.54 24.60 -11.25
N GLN A 171 -9.91 25.20 -12.39
CA GLN A 171 -9.35 26.48 -12.80
C GLN A 171 -9.62 27.56 -11.75
N ARG A 172 -10.86 27.65 -11.23
CA ARG A 172 -11.20 28.61 -10.16
C ARG A 172 -10.42 28.36 -8.87
N ILE A 173 -10.16 27.11 -8.50
CA ILE A 173 -9.35 26.78 -7.31
C ILE A 173 -7.92 27.28 -7.52
N LEU A 174 -7.34 27.09 -8.71
CA LEU A 174 -6.00 27.60 -9.04
C LEU A 174 -5.95 29.13 -9.09
N ASP A 175 -6.93 29.77 -9.72
CA ASP A 175 -6.99 31.23 -9.87
C ASP A 175 -7.19 31.94 -8.52
N SER A 176 -8.03 31.37 -7.64
CA SER A 176 -8.32 31.96 -6.33
C SER A 176 -7.32 31.56 -5.25
N GLY A 177 -6.61 30.44 -5.44
CA GLY A 177 -5.82 29.81 -4.38
C GLY A 177 -6.65 29.30 -3.20
N VAL A 178 -7.98 29.25 -3.33
CA VAL A 178 -8.90 28.83 -2.26
C VAL A 178 -9.44 27.44 -2.56
N THR A 179 -9.25 26.55 -1.60
CA THR A 179 -9.70 25.16 -1.68
C THR A 179 -11.00 24.99 -0.89
N PRO A 180 -11.92 24.08 -1.25
CA PRO A 180 -13.07 23.78 -0.40
C PRO A 180 -12.64 23.42 1.03
N ARG A 181 -13.29 24.00 2.04
CA ARG A 181 -13.00 23.75 3.48
C ARG A 181 -13.04 22.27 3.87
N LEU A 182 -13.79 21.46 3.12
CA LEU A 182 -13.89 20.01 3.31
C LEU A 182 -12.61 19.26 2.92
N TRP A 183 -11.73 19.87 2.11
CA TRP A 183 -10.46 19.27 1.71
C TRP A 183 -9.33 19.62 2.69
N GLU A 184 -9.42 20.77 3.38
CA GLU A 184 -8.47 21.17 4.42
C GLU A 184 -8.65 20.34 5.70
N ASN A 185 -9.91 20.04 6.04
CA ASN A 185 -10.25 19.20 7.17
C ASN A 185 -10.53 17.79 6.65
N GLY A 186 -9.49 16.96 6.56
CA GLY A 186 -9.64 15.56 6.16
C GLY A 186 -10.73 14.82 6.96
N PRO A 187 -11.24 13.68 6.48
CA PRO A 187 -12.41 12.99 7.02
C PRO A 187 -12.16 12.27 8.37
N CYS A 188 -11.53 12.95 9.33
CA CYS A 188 -11.29 12.45 10.68
C CYS A 188 -12.37 12.91 11.69
N HIS A 189 -13.31 13.78 11.30
CA HIS A 189 -14.35 14.31 12.20
C HIS A 189 -15.77 14.12 11.67
N THR A 190 -16.16 12.89 11.31
CA THR A 190 -17.56 12.49 11.47
C THR A 190 -17.59 11.14 12.18
N SER A 191 -17.66 11.21 13.51
CA SER A 191 -18.12 10.10 14.33
C SER A 191 -19.59 9.84 13.99
N THR A 192 -19.84 8.98 13.03
CA THR A 192 -21.09 8.23 12.94
C THR A 192 -20.74 6.78 13.16
N GLN A 193 -21.08 6.31 14.37
CA GLN A 193 -21.06 4.92 14.78
C GLN A 193 -21.65 4.04 13.66
N THR A 194 -20.78 3.37 12.90
CA THR A 194 -21.19 2.26 12.05
C THR A 194 -20.82 0.99 12.81
N THR A 195 -21.78 0.46 13.55
CA THR A 195 -21.67 -0.86 14.18
C THR A 195 -21.52 -1.91 13.08
N TRP A 196 -20.33 -2.47 12.93
CA TRP A 196 -20.12 -3.67 12.13
C TRP A 196 -20.76 -4.86 12.84
N ARG A 197 -21.94 -5.29 12.36
CA ARG A 197 -22.50 -6.59 12.72
C ARG A 197 -21.78 -7.67 11.92
N SER A 198 -21.02 -8.51 12.61
CA SER A 198 -20.50 -9.76 12.08
C SER A 198 -21.64 -10.69 11.63
N ARG A 199 -21.50 -11.27 10.44
CA ARG A 199 -22.08 -12.57 10.08
C ARG A 199 -20.94 -13.52 9.78
#